data_AF-A0A7J9TRW7-F1
#
_entry.id   AF-A0A7J9TRW7-F1
#
_cell.length_a   1.000
_cell.length_b   1.000
_cell.length_c   1.000
_cell.angle_alpha   90.00
_cell.angle_beta   90.00
_cell.angle_gamma   90.00
#
_symmetry.space_group_name_H-M   'P 1'
#
loop_
_entity.id
_entity.type
_entity.pdbx_description
1 polymer ?
#
loop_
_entity_poly.entity_id
_entity_poly.type
_entity_poly.pdbx_seq_one_letter_code
_entity_poly.pdbx_strand_id
1 'polypeptide(L)'
;MNIRICMYAAIILFVATTGIASANDLTPQEELGKLLFFDTDLSVPQGQSCASCHDPDFGFADPDSSRAVSMGAIHVRFGDRNSPTAAYAGYSPDFHYDVDEGIYIGGQFWDGRAANLAEQAKGPFLNPLEMNNPSKQAVIQKIRNSDYVDLFEVVYGEDALDDVDMAYDQVADAIAAFEMTDEVNRFSSKYDKYLAGEVSLTKEEKRGLKLFNNPKKGNCAACHLSTAGPYADEPLFTDFTYDNLGVPSNLGMLGDSPELMNYYPFYYQPLAPNFNPNGLNFVDYGLGGIVPGETGKVKVPTLRNVAITSPYMHNGAFTTLKEVVHFYNTRDVPGEVWPAPEVGENVNTDELGDLGLTDGQEDAIVAFMETLTDGY
;
A
#
# COMPACT_ATOMS: atom_id res chain seq x y z
N MET A 1 -40.38 79.92 2.33
CA MET A 1 -39.03 79.64 2.86
C MET A 1 -39.04 78.22 3.40
N ASN A 2 -38.14 77.38 2.85
CA ASN A 2 -37.76 76.01 3.26
C ASN A 2 -38.71 74.84 2.97
N ILE A 3 -38.46 74.24 1.79
CA ILE A 3 -38.77 72.86 1.40
C ILE A 3 -37.87 71.91 2.21
N ARG A 4 -38.43 70.87 2.84
CA ARG A 4 -37.67 69.74 3.39
C ARG A 4 -38.04 68.47 2.62
N ILE A 5 -37.09 67.99 1.82
CA ILE A 5 -37.10 66.68 1.17
C ILE A 5 -36.46 65.70 2.15
N CYS A 6 -37.21 64.68 2.60
CA CYS A 6 -36.65 63.57 3.37
C CYS A 6 -36.07 62.54 2.39
N MET A 7 -34.74 62.45 2.33
CA MET A 7 -34.02 61.33 1.71
C MET A 7 -34.01 60.14 2.68
N TYR A 8 -34.58 59.01 2.28
CA TYR A 8 -34.31 57.72 2.89
C TYR A 8 -33.07 57.12 2.22
N ALA A 9 -31.98 56.97 2.97
CA ALA A 9 -30.81 56.20 2.54
C ALA A 9 -31.06 54.73 2.87
N ALA A 10 -31.16 53.88 1.84
CA ALA A 10 -31.16 52.43 2.00
C ALA A 10 -29.70 51.97 2.18
N ILE A 11 -29.37 51.50 3.39
CA ILE A 11 -28.10 50.82 3.66
C ILE A 11 -28.28 49.37 3.22
N ILE A 12 -27.65 48.99 2.11
CA ILE A 12 -27.54 47.60 1.68
C ILE A 12 -26.37 47.00 2.45
N LEU A 13 -26.67 46.13 3.42
CA LEU A 13 -25.69 45.33 4.14
C LEU A 13 -25.26 44.17 3.23
N PHE A 14 -24.04 44.20 2.72
CA PHE A 14 -23.41 43.04 2.09
C PHE A 14 -22.99 42.08 3.19
N VAL A 15 -23.74 40.98 3.37
CA VAL A 15 -23.31 39.86 4.20
C VAL A 15 -22.42 39.00 3.32
N ALA A 16 -21.10 39.11 3.50
CA ALA A 16 -20.16 38.14 2.96
C ALA A 16 -20.32 36.85 3.77
N THR A 17 -20.94 35.84 3.17
CA THR A 17 -20.99 34.49 3.71
C THR A 17 -19.64 33.82 3.43
N THR A 18 -18.71 33.93 4.38
CA THR A 18 -17.57 33.01 4.43
C THR A 18 -18.11 31.63 4.77
N GLY A 19 -18.12 30.72 3.80
CA GLY A 19 -18.40 29.30 4.05
C GLY A 19 -17.41 28.79 5.10
N ILE A 20 -17.94 28.21 6.17
CA ILE A 20 -17.12 27.45 7.11
C ILE A 20 -16.82 26.14 6.39
N ALA A 21 -15.57 25.93 5.97
CA ALA A 21 -15.12 24.63 5.46
C ALA A 21 -15.39 23.57 6.54
N SER A 22 -16.01 22.47 6.14
CA SER A 22 -16.28 21.35 7.03
C SER A 22 -14.95 20.69 7.41
N ALA A 23 -14.88 20.06 8.58
CA ALA A 23 -13.70 19.29 9.01
C ALA A 23 -13.36 18.08 8.10
N ASN A 24 -14.20 17.80 7.09
CA ASN A 24 -14.07 16.68 6.16
C ASN A 24 -13.85 17.11 4.70
N ASP A 25 -13.65 18.40 4.43
CA ASP A 25 -13.41 18.85 3.07
C ASP A 25 -11.91 18.73 2.75
N LEU A 26 -11.57 18.05 1.64
CA LEU A 26 -10.20 17.97 1.15
C LEU A 26 -9.65 19.38 0.87
N THR A 27 -8.39 19.61 1.22
CA THR A 27 -7.65 20.79 0.77
C THR A 27 -7.52 20.76 -0.76
N PRO A 28 -7.27 21.91 -1.41
CA PRO A 28 -7.06 21.94 -2.87
C PRO A 28 -5.97 20.98 -3.36
N GLN A 29 -4.91 20.76 -2.57
CA GLN A 29 -3.83 19.82 -2.90
C GLN A 29 -4.29 18.37 -2.82
N GLU A 30 -5.03 18.00 -1.77
CA GLU A 30 -5.59 16.65 -1.61
C GLU A 30 -6.65 16.36 -2.68
N GLU A 31 -7.50 17.32 -3.03
CA GLU A 31 -8.46 17.19 -4.13
C GLU A 31 -7.75 16.99 -5.47
N LEU A 32 -6.68 17.75 -5.73
CA LEU A 32 -5.84 17.55 -6.91
C LEU A 32 -5.23 16.15 -6.92
N GLY A 33 -4.69 15.70 -5.78
CA GLY A 33 -4.16 14.35 -5.60
C GLY A 33 -5.19 13.27 -5.88
N LYS A 34 -6.41 13.45 -5.39
CA LYS A 34 -7.53 12.55 -5.66
C LYS A 34 -7.84 12.48 -7.15
N LEU A 35 -7.97 13.63 -7.82
CA LEU A 35 -8.24 13.67 -9.26
C LEU A 35 -7.14 12.94 -10.05
N LEU A 36 -5.87 13.15 -9.71
CA LEU A 36 -4.74 12.44 -10.29
C LEU A 36 -4.78 10.92 -10.03
N PHE A 37 -5.11 10.50 -8.81
CA PHE A 37 -5.16 9.10 -8.39
C PHE A 37 -6.21 8.28 -9.19
N PHE A 38 -7.34 8.92 -9.53
CA PHE A 38 -8.43 8.30 -10.28
C PHE A 38 -8.37 8.56 -11.80
N ASP A 39 -7.42 9.36 -12.30
CA ASP A 39 -7.34 9.73 -13.71
C ASP A 39 -6.81 8.58 -14.60
N THR A 40 -7.69 8.04 -15.43
CA THR A 40 -7.38 6.94 -16.38
C THR A 40 -6.72 7.41 -17.68
N ASP A 41 -6.67 8.72 -17.94
CA ASP A 41 -5.96 9.26 -19.10
C ASP A 41 -4.44 9.28 -18.87
N LEU A 42 -4.00 9.09 -17.63
CA LEU A 42 -2.59 9.12 -17.26
C LEU A 42 -1.80 7.88 -17.68
N SER A 43 -2.40 6.80 -18.18
CA SER A 43 -1.66 5.63 -18.71
C SER A 43 -1.48 5.62 -20.24
N VAL A 44 -0.59 4.75 -20.75
CA VAL A 44 -0.44 4.48 -22.19
C VAL A 44 -0.49 2.96 -22.45
N PRO A 45 -1.51 2.45 -23.16
CA PRO A 45 -2.72 3.14 -23.62
C PRO A 45 -3.54 3.69 -22.43
N GLN A 46 -4.38 4.69 -22.70
CA GLN A 46 -5.32 5.23 -21.70
C GLN A 46 -6.27 4.15 -21.22
N GLY A 47 -6.70 4.24 -19.97
CA GLY A 47 -7.64 3.30 -19.33
C GLY A 47 -7.19 2.74 -17.99
N GLN A 48 -5.99 3.09 -17.51
CA GLN A 48 -5.47 2.69 -16.20
C GLN A 48 -5.12 3.93 -15.37
N SER A 49 -5.50 3.92 -14.10
CA SER A 49 -5.17 4.91 -13.06
C SER A 49 -4.54 4.20 -11.86
N CYS A 50 -4.13 4.95 -10.82
CA CYS A 50 -3.68 4.36 -9.55
C CYS A 50 -4.77 3.46 -8.96
N ALA A 51 -6.02 3.93 -8.99
CA ALA A 51 -7.19 3.20 -8.50
C ALA A 51 -7.49 1.88 -9.24
N SER A 52 -6.91 1.65 -10.42
CA SER A 52 -7.06 0.37 -11.14
C SER A 52 -6.34 -0.79 -10.44
N CYS A 53 -5.28 -0.50 -9.68
CA CYS A 53 -4.53 -1.47 -8.87
C CYS A 53 -4.66 -1.21 -7.36
N HIS A 54 -5.24 -0.09 -6.96
CA HIS A 54 -5.46 0.33 -5.58
C HIS A 54 -6.92 0.74 -5.38
N ASP A 55 -7.83 -0.23 -5.41
CA ASP A 55 -9.27 0.01 -5.41
C ASP A 55 -9.80 0.32 -3.99
N PRO A 56 -10.48 1.47 -3.77
CA PRO A 56 -11.01 1.83 -2.46
C PRO A 56 -11.96 0.79 -1.83
N ASP A 57 -12.68 0.01 -2.63
CA ASP A 57 -13.60 -1.02 -2.15
C ASP A 57 -12.88 -2.30 -1.66
N PHE A 58 -11.59 -2.42 -1.98
CA PHE A 58 -10.72 -3.54 -1.61
C PHE A 58 -9.58 -3.10 -0.69
N GLY A 59 -9.85 -2.08 0.14
CA GLY A 59 -8.86 -1.52 1.06
C GLY A 59 -7.64 -0.96 0.34
N PHE A 60 -7.82 -0.39 -0.86
CA PHE A 60 -6.77 0.14 -1.73
C PHE A 60 -5.70 -0.89 -2.16
N ALA A 61 -6.05 -2.17 -2.20
CA ALA A 61 -5.26 -3.21 -2.88
C ALA A 61 -5.83 -3.49 -4.29
N ASP A 62 -5.18 -4.40 -5.03
CA ASP A 62 -5.66 -4.81 -6.36
C ASP A 62 -6.96 -5.62 -6.19
N PRO A 63 -8.07 -5.25 -6.86
CA PRO A 63 -9.34 -5.96 -6.74
C PRO A 63 -9.31 -7.35 -7.39
N ASP A 64 -8.33 -7.67 -8.25
CA ASP A 64 -8.22 -8.97 -8.90
C ASP A 64 -7.38 -9.97 -8.11
N SER A 65 -8.04 -10.66 -7.19
CA SER A 65 -7.42 -11.71 -6.38
C SER A 65 -7.17 -13.02 -7.14
N SER A 66 -7.50 -13.11 -8.45
CA SER A 66 -7.24 -14.32 -9.25
C SER A 66 -5.78 -14.41 -9.74
N ARG A 67 -4.99 -13.37 -9.49
CA ARG A 67 -3.57 -13.29 -9.81
C ARG A 67 -2.79 -12.78 -8.62
N ALA A 68 -1.53 -13.19 -8.56
CA ALA A 68 -0.59 -12.71 -7.55
C ALA A 68 -0.06 -11.31 -7.85
N VAL A 69 -0.06 -10.89 -9.11
CA VAL A 69 0.52 -9.61 -9.58
C VAL A 69 -0.45 -8.83 -10.44
N SER A 70 -0.33 -7.50 -10.38
CA SER A 70 -1.18 -6.58 -11.13
C SER A 70 -0.86 -6.57 -12.62
N MET A 71 -1.90 -6.36 -13.43
CA MET A 71 -1.81 -6.15 -14.87
C MET A 71 -1.50 -4.67 -15.16
N GLY A 72 -0.54 -4.40 -16.04
CA GLY A 72 -0.25 -3.05 -16.51
C GLY A 72 -1.18 -2.56 -17.63
N ALA A 73 -1.04 -1.30 -18.02
CA ALA A 73 -1.84 -0.66 -19.05
C ALA A 73 -1.75 -1.38 -20.40
N ILE A 74 -0.62 -2.02 -20.68
CA ILE A 74 -0.54 -3.05 -21.72
C ILE A 74 -0.88 -4.38 -21.08
N HIS A 75 -2.08 -4.91 -21.34
CA HIS A 75 -2.69 -6.06 -20.65
C HIS A 75 -1.91 -7.40 -20.70
N VAL A 76 -0.79 -7.47 -21.43
CA VAL A 76 0.12 -8.62 -21.46
C VAL A 76 1.41 -8.39 -20.66
N ARG A 77 1.49 -7.28 -19.93
CA ARG A 77 2.59 -6.90 -19.05
C ARG A 77 2.09 -6.87 -17.62
N PHE A 78 2.91 -7.39 -16.72
CA PHE A 78 2.59 -7.51 -15.30
C PHE A 78 3.83 -7.19 -14.47
N GLY A 79 3.63 -6.75 -13.23
CA GLY A 79 4.71 -6.63 -12.27
C GLY A 79 5.26 -7.98 -11.80
N ASP A 80 6.32 -7.93 -11.01
CA ASP A 80 6.95 -9.06 -10.31
C ASP A 80 6.59 -9.10 -8.82
N ARG A 81 5.67 -8.24 -8.37
CA ARG A 81 5.22 -8.19 -6.99
C ARG A 81 3.73 -7.97 -6.92
N ASN A 82 3.14 -8.46 -5.84
CA ASN A 82 1.77 -8.12 -5.45
C ASN A 82 1.70 -6.63 -5.10
N SER A 83 0.66 -5.95 -5.56
CA SER A 83 0.46 -4.53 -5.25
C SER A 83 0.04 -4.38 -3.79
N PRO A 84 0.88 -3.78 -2.92
CA PRO A 84 0.50 -3.57 -1.53
C PRO A 84 -0.69 -2.62 -1.45
N THR A 85 -1.44 -2.66 -0.35
CA THR A 85 -2.45 -1.63 -0.08
C THR A 85 -1.82 -0.24 -0.06
N ALA A 86 -2.48 0.75 -0.68
CA ALA A 86 -2.12 2.16 -0.50
C ALA A 86 -2.66 2.73 0.83
N ALA A 87 -3.68 2.09 1.43
CA ALA A 87 -4.20 2.47 2.73
C ALA A 87 -3.09 2.33 3.79
N TYR A 88 -2.93 3.37 4.60
CA TYR A 88 -1.92 3.47 5.66
C TYR A 88 -0.46 3.48 5.17
N ALA A 89 -0.21 3.48 3.86
CA ALA A 89 1.14 3.44 3.31
C ALA A 89 1.93 4.74 3.56
N GLY A 90 1.25 5.88 3.66
CA GLY A 90 1.86 7.18 3.93
C GLY A 90 2.38 7.38 5.36
N TYR A 91 2.01 6.49 6.29
CA TYR A 91 2.57 6.47 7.64
C TYR A 91 3.97 5.85 7.73
N SER A 92 4.43 5.19 6.66
CA SER A 92 5.80 4.68 6.60
C SER A 92 6.77 5.87 6.66
N PRO A 93 7.73 5.89 7.59
CA PRO A 93 8.70 6.99 7.67
C PRO A 93 9.61 6.99 6.45
N ASP A 94 10.36 8.08 6.27
CA ASP A 94 11.43 8.12 5.28
C ASP A 94 12.39 6.93 5.48
N PHE A 95 12.86 6.34 4.37
CA PHE A 95 13.81 5.23 4.41
C PHE A 95 15.11 5.65 5.10
N HIS A 96 15.47 4.94 6.17
CA HIS A 96 16.70 5.20 6.92
C HIS A 96 17.26 3.93 7.58
N TYR A 97 18.50 4.03 8.02
CA TYR A 97 19.13 3.02 8.87
C TYR A 97 19.05 3.48 10.32
N ASP A 98 18.38 2.70 11.16
CA ASP A 98 18.39 2.92 12.60
C ASP A 98 19.70 2.37 13.17
N VAL A 99 20.51 3.26 13.74
CA VAL A 99 21.84 2.92 14.26
C VAL A 99 21.78 2.23 15.63
N ASP A 100 20.71 2.43 16.38
CA ASP A 100 20.53 1.87 17.72
C ASP A 100 20.01 0.44 17.63
N GLU A 101 19.10 0.17 16.68
CA GLU A 101 18.56 -1.16 16.40
C GLU A 101 19.39 -1.94 15.36
N GLY A 102 20.17 -1.24 14.54
CA GLY A 102 21.05 -1.83 13.53
C GLY A 102 20.29 -2.36 12.31
N ILE A 103 19.10 -1.84 12.02
CA ILE A 103 18.18 -2.29 10.96
C ILE A 103 17.70 -1.14 10.09
N TYR A 104 17.22 -1.45 8.88
CA TYR A 104 16.57 -0.47 8.01
C TYR A 104 15.08 -0.36 8.32
N ILE A 105 14.56 0.86 8.23
CA ILE A 105 13.16 1.19 8.54
C ILE A 105 12.63 2.17 7.48
N GLY A 106 11.35 2.04 7.14
CA GLY A 106 10.64 3.04 6.35
C GLY A 106 10.72 2.82 4.84
N GLY A 107 10.55 3.90 4.08
CA GLY A 107 10.45 3.87 2.64
C GLY A 107 9.16 3.23 2.13
N GLN A 108 9.01 3.24 0.81
CA GLN A 108 7.90 2.62 0.10
C GLN A 108 8.36 1.48 -0.80
N PHE A 109 7.37 0.76 -1.35
CA PHE A 109 7.51 -0.55 -1.97
C PHE A 109 7.96 -1.64 -0.97
N TRP A 110 7.87 -2.89 -1.41
CA TRP A 110 8.33 -4.05 -0.64
C TRP A 110 9.84 -4.05 -0.35
N ASP A 111 10.66 -3.35 -1.15
CA ASP A 111 12.12 -3.31 -1.02
C ASP A 111 12.68 -1.96 -0.55
N GLY A 112 11.84 -0.96 -0.26
CA GLY A 112 12.31 0.34 0.20
C GLY A 112 12.97 1.24 -0.83
N ARG A 113 12.89 0.90 -2.13
CA ARG A 113 13.62 1.64 -3.17
C ARG A 113 13.17 3.09 -3.35
N ALA A 114 11.98 3.44 -2.88
CA ALA A 114 11.51 4.82 -2.82
C ALA A 114 11.63 5.33 -1.38
N ALA A 115 12.28 6.48 -1.21
CA ALA A 115 12.58 7.02 0.11
C ALA A 115 11.31 7.36 0.91
N ASN A 116 10.23 7.77 0.24
CA ASN A 116 8.96 8.14 0.86
C ASN A 116 7.82 8.09 -0.17
N LEU A 117 6.62 8.47 0.26
CA LEU A 117 5.40 8.39 -0.54
C LEU A 117 5.45 9.21 -1.83
N ALA A 118 5.94 10.45 -1.77
CA ALA A 118 6.08 11.29 -2.96
C ALA A 118 7.09 10.70 -3.96
N GLU A 119 8.22 10.14 -3.50
CA GLU A 119 9.15 9.45 -4.41
C GLU A 119 8.54 8.18 -5.02
N GLN A 120 7.65 7.49 -4.29
CA GLN A 120 6.96 6.30 -4.78
C GLN A 120 5.94 6.65 -5.88
N ALA A 121 5.14 7.70 -5.68
CA ALA A 121 4.08 8.10 -6.62
C ALA A 121 4.62 8.48 -8.02
N LYS A 122 5.92 8.79 -8.13
CA LYS A 122 6.60 9.02 -9.42
C LYS A 122 6.78 7.74 -10.23
N GLY A 123 7.00 6.59 -9.59
CA GLY A 123 7.39 5.35 -10.27
C GLY A 123 6.36 4.85 -11.31
N PRO A 124 5.09 4.64 -10.93
CA PRO A 124 4.11 3.95 -11.76
C PRO A 124 3.88 4.54 -13.15
N PHE A 125 3.90 5.87 -13.24
CA PHE A 125 3.67 6.58 -14.50
C PHE A 125 4.61 6.13 -15.62
N LEU A 126 5.90 5.95 -15.32
CA LEU A 126 6.92 5.65 -16.32
C LEU A 126 7.26 4.16 -16.40
N ASN A 127 6.80 3.35 -15.44
CA ASN A 127 7.09 1.93 -15.45
C ASN A 127 6.38 1.26 -16.65
N PRO A 128 7.11 0.63 -17.59
CA PRO A 128 6.52 -0.02 -18.76
C PRO A 128 5.67 -1.26 -18.42
N LEU A 129 5.78 -1.80 -17.21
CA LEU A 129 4.96 -2.89 -16.68
C LEU A 129 3.70 -2.41 -15.97
N GLU A 130 3.56 -1.09 -15.75
CA GLU A 130 2.43 -0.45 -15.07
C GLU A 130 1.78 0.55 -16.05
N MET A 131 1.87 1.87 -15.81
CA MET A 131 1.15 2.88 -16.60
C MET A 131 1.84 3.25 -17.93
N ASN A 132 3.11 2.88 -18.12
CA ASN A 132 3.82 2.86 -19.41
C ASN A 132 3.88 4.21 -20.18
N ASN A 133 3.92 5.35 -19.51
CA ASN A 133 4.20 6.62 -20.20
C ASN A 133 5.65 6.69 -20.68
N PRO A 134 5.90 7.29 -21.85
CA PRO A 134 7.25 7.35 -22.42
C PRO A 134 8.17 8.37 -21.74
N SER A 135 7.64 9.35 -21.00
CA SER A 135 8.42 10.39 -20.32
C SER A 135 7.56 11.21 -19.35
N LYS A 136 8.22 11.94 -18.42
CA LYS A 136 7.57 12.95 -17.57
C LYS A 136 6.82 14.00 -18.39
N GLN A 137 7.42 14.47 -19.49
CA GLN A 137 6.80 15.42 -20.42
C GLN A 137 5.45 14.91 -20.94
N ALA A 138 5.32 13.62 -21.25
CA ALA A 138 4.07 13.05 -21.74
C ALA A 138 2.99 13.05 -20.64
N VAL A 139 3.35 12.78 -19.39
CA VAL A 139 2.44 12.86 -18.24
C VAL A 139 1.98 14.30 -18.03
N ILE A 140 2.91 15.25 -17.95
CA ILE A 140 2.60 16.67 -17.76
C ILE A 140 1.74 17.22 -18.92
N GLN A 141 1.98 16.76 -20.15
CA GLN A 141 1.15 17.18 -21.28
C GLN A 141 -0.29 16.66 -21.19
N LYS A 142 -0.53 15.48 -20.61
CA LYS A 142 -1.88 14.98 -20.34
C LYS A 142 -2.57 15.82 -19.27
N ILE A 143 -1.87 16.14 -18.19
CA ILE A 143 -2.37 17.00 -17.11
C ILE A 143 -2.72 18.40 -17.62
N ARG A 144 -1.89 18.99 -18.50
CA ARG A 144 -2.20 20.26 -19.18
C ARG A 144 -3.50 20.23 -20.00
N ASN A 145 -3.93 19.05 -20.43
CA ASN A 145 -5.16 18.85 -21.21
C ASN A 145 -6.33 18.32 -20.36
N SER A 146 -6.16 18.19 -19.06
CA SER A 146 -7.17 17.68 -18.13
C SER A 146 -8.18 18.78 -17.74
N ASP A 147 -9.34 18.35 -17.23
CA ASP A 147 -10.35 19.27 -16.69
C ASP A 147 -9.95 19.89 -15.34
N TYR A 148 -8.88 19.41 -14.71
CA TYR A 148 -8.40 19.86 -13.40
C TYR A 148 -7.10 20.68 -13.47
N VAL A 149 -6.66 21.08 -14.67
CA VAL A 149 -5.44 21.89 -14.86
C VAL A 149 -5.48 23.19 -14.07
N ASP A 150 -6.63 23.86 -13.99
CA ASP A 150 -6.79 25.10 -13.22
C ASP A 150 -6.56 24.87 -11.72
N LEU A 151 -6.92 23.69 -11.20
CA LEU A 151 -6.67 23.34 -9.79
C LEU A 151 -5.17 23.15 -9.52
N PHE A 152 -4.42 22.63 -10.51
CA PHE A 152 -2.96 22.53 -10.41
C PHE A 152 -2.32 23.90 -10.23
N GLU A 153 -2.77 24.91 -11.00
CA GLU A 153 -2.29 26.29 -10.88
C GLU A 153 -2.72 26.95 -9.57
N VAL A 154 -3.91 26.63 -9.05
CA VAL A 154 -4.36 27.09 -7.72
C VAL A 154 -3.44 26.57 -6.61
N VAL A 155 -2.98 25.32 -6.70
CA VAL A 155 -2.15 24.69 -5.67
C VAL A 155 -0.69 25.14 -5.76
N TYR A 156 -0.11 25.12 -6.96
CA TYR A 156 1.34 25.28 -7.15
C TYR A 156 1.75 26.59 -7.83
N GLY A 157 0.79 27.41 -8.27
CA GLY A 157 1.00 28.74 -8.85
C GLY A 157 0.78 28.81 -10.36
N GLU A 158 0.61 30.03 -10.85
CA GLU A 158 0.64 30.33 -12.29
C GLU A 158 1.98 29.85 -12.86
N ASP A 159 1.95 29.20 -14.03
CA ASP A 159 3.10 28.59 -14.72
C ASP A 159 3.69 27.32 -14.05
N ALA A 160 3.04 26.72 -13.05
CA ALA A 160 3.56 25.53 -12.35
C ALA A 160 3.86 24.33 -13.24
N LEU A 161 3.21 24.22 -14.41
CA LEU A 161 3.42 23.13 -15.37
C LEU A 161 4.58 23.38 -16.35
N ASP A 162 5.22 24.56 -16.33
CA ASP A 162 6.24 24.98 -17.31
C ASP A 162 7.58 24.29 -17.11
N ASP A 163 7.99 24.07 -15.86
CA ASP A 163 9.12 23.19 -15.53
C ASP A 163 8.59 21.76 -15.37
N VAL A 164 8.89 20.91 -16.34
CA VAL A 164 8.39 19.53 -16.38
C VAL A 164 8.88 18.69 -15.20
N ASP A 165 10.10 18.91 -14.72
CA ASP A 165 10.63 18.13 -13.61
C ASP A 165 9.97 18.56 -12.30
N MET A 166 9.85 19.87 -12.07
CA MET A 166 9.14 20.41 -10.90
C MET A 166 7.65 20.02 -10.90
N ALA A 167 6.97 20.18 -12.04
CA ALA A 167 5.57 19.79 -12.19
C ALA A 167 5.37 18.30 -11.89
N TYR A 168 6.30 17.45 -12.32
CA TYR A 168 6.22 16.02 -12.07
C TYR A 168 6.42 15.67 -10.60
N ASP A 169 7.30 16.39 -9.90
CA ASP A 169 7.44 16.27 -8.45
C ASP A 169 6.19 16.75 -7.71
N GLN A 170 5.55 17.83 -8.17
CA GLN A 170 4.29 18.37 -7.63
C GLN A 170 3.07 17.46 -7.87
N VAL A 171 3.04 16.72 -8.98
CA VAL A 171 2.05 15.65 -9.19
C VAL A 171 2.15 14.60 -8.11
N ALA A 172 3.38 14.14 -7.84
CA ALA A 172 3.63 13.12 -6.83
C ALA A 172 3.35 13.63 -5.40
N ASP A 173 3.68 14.89 -5.11
CA ASP A 173 3.36 15.57 -3.86
C ASP A 173 1.84 15.67 -3.63
N ALA A 174 1.06 16.00 -4.66
CA ALA A 174 -0.41 16.03 -4.57
C ALA A 174 -1.00 14.63 -4.31
N ILE A 175 -0.53 13.60 -5.01
CA ILE A 175 -0.96 12.21 -4.79
C ILE A 175 -0.63 11.76 -3.36
N ALA A 176 0.59 12.05 -2.89
CA ALA A 176 0.99 11.74 -1.52
C ALA A 176 0.11 12.45 -0.48
N ALA A 177 -0.29 13.70 -0.74
CA ALA A 177 -1.24 14.41 0.12
C ALA A 177 -2.61 13.71 0.17
N PHE A 178 -3.17 13.31 -0.97
CA PHE A 178 -4.43 12.55 -1.00
C PHE A 178 -4.33 11.22 -0.24
N GLU A 179 -3.24 10.49 -0.42
CA GLU A 179 -3.01 9.21 0.26
C GLU A 179 -2.82 9.33 1.78
N MET A 180 -2.61 10.54 2.31
CA MET A 180 -2.58 10.84 3.74
C MET A 180 -3.95 11.18 4.33
N THR A 181 -4.99 11.32 3.52
CA THR A 181 -6.33 11.71 3.97
C THR A 181 -7.04 10.60 4.74
N ASP A 182 -8.06 10.97 5.53
CA ASP A 182 -8.95 10.04 6.22
C ASP A 182 -9.74 9.14 5.24
N GLU A 183 -9.87 9.53 3.97
CA GLU A 183 -10.53 8.71 2.94
C GLU A 183 -9.73 7.42 2.67
N VAL A 184 -8.40 7.55 2.66
CA VAL A 184 -7.44 6.45 2.44
C VAL A 184 -7.06 5.78 3.77
N ASN A 185 -7.10 6.51 4.89
CA ASN A 185 -6.66 6.06 6.21
C ASN A 185 -7.79 6.16 7.26
N ARG A 186 -8.80 5.29 7.16
CA ARG A 186 -10.09 5.50 7.83
C ARG A 186 -10.11 5.27 9.35
N PHE A 187 -9.19 4.44 9.88
CA PHE A 187 -9.17 4.02 11.29
C PHE A 187 -10.55 3.63 11.84
N SER A 188 -11.29 2.86 11.06
CA SER A 188 -12.73 2.63 11.24
C SER A 188 -13.08 1.16 11.47
N SER A 189 -12.08 0.34 11.78
CA SER A 189 -12.25 -1.09 11.94
C SER A 189 -12.97 -1.46 13.24
N LYS A 190 -13.40 -2.72 13.35
CA LYS A 190 -13.93 -3.25 14.61
C LYS A 190 -12.92 -3.13 15.74
N TYR A 191 -11.63 -3.30 15.43
CA TYR A 191 -10.56 -3.18 16.40
C TYR A 191 -10.41 -1.73 16.90
N ASP A 192 -10.51 -0.74 16.01
CA ASP A 192 -10.48 0.67 16.39
C ASP A 192 -11.65 1.01 17.35
N LYS A 193 -12.87 0.58 17.02
CA LYS A 193 -14.03 0.73 17.92
C LYS A 193 -13.88 -0.05 19.23
N TYR A 194 -13.17 -1.17 19.24
CA TYR A 194 -12.87 -1.93 20.46
C TYR A 194 -11.89 -1.15 21.35
N LEU A 195 -10.85 -0.54 20.78
CA LEU A 195 -9.91 0.33 21.50
C LEU A 195 -10.61 1.56 22.09
N ALA A 196 -11.58 2.13 21.36
CA ALA A 196 -12.43 3.23 21.84
C ALA A 196 -13.46 2.80 22.91
N GLY A 197 -13.60 1.49 23.19
CA GLY A 197 -14.56 0.96 24.16
C GLY A 197 -16.02 0.97 23.68
N GLU A 198 -16.25 1.19 22.39
CA GLU A 198 -17.59 1.27 21.78
C GLU A 198 -18.18 -0.12 21.51
N VAL A 199 -17.32 -1.11 21.25
CA VAL A 199 -17.73 -2.49 20.97
C VAL A 199 -16.90 -3.51 21.75
N SER A 200 -17.36 -4.75 21.75
CA SER A 200 -16.63 -5.88 22.33
C SER A 200 -16.22 -6.87 21.26
N LEU A 201 -14.96 -7.30 21.32
CA LEU A 201 -14.51 -8.47 20.59
C LEU A 201 -15.20 -9.75 21.09
N THR A 202 -15.47 -10.68 20.19
CA THR A 202 -15.96 -12.03 20.49
C THR A 202 -14.94 -12.80 21.33
N LYS A 203 -15.33 -13.96 21.89
CA LYS A 203 -14.39 -14.80 22.65
C LYS A 203 -13.23 -15.29 21.78
N GLU A 204 -13.50 -15.53 20.51
CA GLU A 204 -12.53 -16.02 19.52
C GLU A 204 -11.57 -14.91 19.09
N GLU A 205 -12.09 -13.73 18.72
CA GLU A 205 -11.28 -12.54 18.40
C GLU A 205 -10.36 -12.16 19.58
N LYS A 206 -10.86 -12.20 20.82
CA LYS A 206 -10.03 -11.95 22.02
C LYS A 206 -8.95 -13.01 22.21
N ARG A 207 -9.25 -14.28 21.89
CA ARG A 207 -8.26 -15.37 21.92
C ARG A 207 -7.20 -15.13 20.84
N GLY A 208 -7.60 -14.70 19.65
CA GLY A 208 -6.73 -14.29 18.56
C GLY A 208 -5.77 -13.19 18.94
N LEU A 209 -6.27 -12.04 19.41
CA LEU A 209 -5.46 -10.93 19.89
C LEU A 209 -4.44 -11.36 20.96
N LYS A 210 -4.85 -12.22 21.89
CA LYS A 210 -3.94 -12.75 22.92
C LYS A 210 -2.84 -13.62 22.32
N LEU A 211 -3.14 -14.43 21.31
CA LEU A 211 -2.15 -15.28 20.64
C LEU A 211 -1.20 -14.47 19.76
N PHE A 212 -1.75 -13.49 19.04
CA PHE A 212 -1.03 -12.53 18.22
C PHE A 212 0.05 -11.79 19.03
N ASN A 213 -0.29 -11.35 20.25
CA ASN A 213 0.62 -10.66 21.17
C ASN A 213 1.50 -11.57 22.03
N ASN A 214 1.38 -12.90 21.90
CA ASN A 214 2.12 -13.81 22.77
C ASN A 214 3.47 -14.20 22.14
N PRO A 215 4.61 -13.80 22.73
CA PRO A 215 5.94 -14.07 22.18
C PRO A 215 6.38 -15.54 22.25
N LYS A 216 5.57 -16.41 22.88
CA LYS A 216 5.78 -17.86 22.92
C LYS A 216 4.78 -18.63 22.05
N LYS A 217 3.97 -17.91 21.29
CA LYS A 217 2.95 -18.43 20.37
C LYS A 217 3.00 -17.64 19.07
N GLY A 218 2.02 -16.79 18.77
CA GLY A 218 1.97 -16.11 17.48
C GLY A 218 3.18 -15.21 17.24
N ASN A 219 3.68 -14.54 18.28
CA ASN A 219 4.76 -13.54 18.22
C ASN A 219 4.57 -12.47 17.13
N CYS A 220 3.36 -12.33 16.58
CA CYS A 220 3.09 -11.49 15.41
C CYS A 220 3.36 -10.02 15.73
N ALA A 221 3.05 -9.61 16.96
CA ALA A 221 3.27 -8.25 17.43
C ALA A 221 4.74 -7.88 17.68
N ALA A 222 5.70 -8.77 17.43
CA ALA A 222 7.11 -8.39 17.38
C ALA A 222 7.39 -7.44 16.22
N CYS A 223 6.70 -7.65 15.08
CA CYS A 223 6.83 -6.81 13.88
C CYS A 223 5.52 -6.07 13.56
N HIS A 224 4.37 -6.71 13.79
CA HIS A 224 3.06 -6.15 13.49
C HIS A 224 2.39 -5.57 14.75
N LEU A 225 2.91 -4.44 15.24
CA LEU A 225 2.49 -3.84 16.50
C LEU A 225 0.96 -3.67 16.61
N SER A 226 0.34 -4.36 17.59
CA SER A 226 -1.10 -4.22 17.88
C SER A 226 -1.44 -3.00 18.75
N THR A 227 -0.47 -2.13 18.99
CA THR A 227 -0.60 -0.90 19.79
C THR A 227 -0.08 0.28 18.97
N ALA A 228 -0.38 1.50 19.43
CA ALA A 228 0.17 2.71 18.84
C ALA A 228 1.71 2.62 18.76
N GLY A 229 2.23 2.91 17.58
CA GLY A 229 3.67 3.01 17.31
C GLY A 229 4.13 4.47 17.34
N PRO A 230 5.36 4.76 16.89
CA PRO A 230 5.86 6.14 16.85
C PRO A 230 5.27 6.98 15.70
N TYR A 231 4.58 6.35 14.73
CA TYR A 231 4.15 7.00 13.48
C TYR A 231 2.67 7.37 13.43
N ALA A 232 1.82 6.81 14.31
CA ALA A 232 0.41 7.15 14.43
C ALA A 232 -0.10 6.90 15.84
N ASP A 233 -1.17 7.61 16.23
CA ASP A 233 -1.83 7.44 17.53
C ASP A 233 -2.62 6.11 17.61
N GLU A 234 -2.99 5.56 16.46
CA GLU A 234 -3.62 4.25 16.30
C GLU A 234 -2.62 3.16 15.86
N PRO A 235 -2.89 1.88 16.15
CA PRO A 235 -2.00 0.79 15.73
C PRO A 235 -1.97 0.65 14.21
N LEU A 236 -0.78 0.71 13.61
CA LEU A 236 -0.59 0.49 12.17
C LEU A 236 -0.34 -0.97 11.80
N PHE A 237 -0.12 -1.85 12.80
CA PHE A 237 0.19 -3.26 12.57
C PHE A 237 1.42 -3.49 11.68
N THR A 238 2.40 -2.61 11.81
CA THR A 238 3.73 -2.71 11.22
C THR A 238 4.67 -1.79 12.00
N ASP A 239 5.93 -2.17 12.07
CA ASP A 239 7.04 -1.35 12.55
C ASP A 239 7.85 -0.73 11.38
N PHE A 240 7.46 -1.02 10.13
CA PHE A 240 8.12 -0.64 8.89
C PHE A 240 9.57 -1.13 8.74
N THR A 241 9.96 -2.14 9.51
CA THR A 241 11.26 -2.81 9.38
C THR A 241 11.26 -3.77 8.18
N TYR A 242 12.38 -4.47 7.97
CA TYR A 242 12.57 -5.40 6.87
C TYR A 242 12.99 -6.77 7.39
N ASP A 243 12.32 -7.82 6.93
CA ASP A 243 12.61 -9.19 7.32
C ASP A 243 12.49 -10.17 6.15
N ASN A 244 13.25 -11.27 6.19
CA ASN A 244 13.11 -12.38 5.27
C ASN A 244 12.44 -13.56 6.00
N LEU A 245 11.17 -13.78 5.67
CA LEU A 245 10.37 -14.88 6.23
C LEU A 245 10.60 -16.22 5.52
N GLY A 246 11.47 -16.26 4.51
CA GLY A 246 11.70 -17.46 3.71
C GLY A 246 10.52 -17.84 2.83
N VAL A 247 9.71 -16.88 2.40
CA VAL A 247 8.56 -17.13 1.51
C VAL A 247 9.07 -17.79 0.21
N PRO A 248 8.47 -18.89 -0.24
CA PRO A 248 8.84 -19.50 -1.50
C PRO A 248 8.46 -18.63 -2.71
N SER A 249 9.14 -18.87 -3.83
CA SER A 249 8.71 -18.29 -5.10
C SER A 249 7.38 -18.90 -5.56
N ASN A 250 6.61 -18.18 -6.37
CA ASN A 250 5.39 -18.75 -6.97
C ASN A 250 5.67 -20.00 -7.82
N LEU A 251 6.84 -20.08 -8.46
CA LEU A 251 7.29 -21.29 -9.14
C LEU A 251 7.52 -22.46 -8.16
N GLY A 252 8.06 -22.18 -6.97
CA GLY A 252 8.17 -23.16 -5.89
C GLY A 252 6.82 -23.64 -5.38
N MET A 253 5.85 -22.73 -5.25
CA MET A 253 4.49 -23.03 -4.79
C MET A 253 3.67 -23.85 -5.79
N LEU A 254 3.67 -23.46 -7.07
CA LEU A 254 2.77 -24.01 -8.08
C LEU A 254 3.45 -24.98 -9.06
N GLY A 255 4.79 -25.10 -9.01
CA GLY A 255 5.56 -25.87 -9.99
C GLY A 255 5.36 -25.38 -11.43
N ASP A 256 5.67 -26.23 -12.40
CA ASP A 256 5.42 -25.96 -13.84
C ASP A 256 3.97 -26.29 -14.24
N SER A 257 3.01 -25.94 -13.37
CA SER A 257 1.60 -26.14 -13.65
C SER A 257 1.07 -25.06 -14.61
N PRO A 258 0.04 -25.35 -15.43
CA PRO A 258 -0.65 -24.33 -16.21
C PRO A 258 -1.25 -23.20 -15.36
N GLU A 259 -1.47 -23.44 -14.08
CA GLU A 259 -1.99 -22.45 -13.13
C GLU A 259 -0.97 -21.34 -12.88
N LEU A 260 0.33 -21.65 -12.80
CA LEU A 260 1.38 -20.66 -12.60
C LEU A 260 1.37 -19.57 -13.68
N MET A 261 1.17 -19.95 -14.95
CA MET A 261 1.10 -19.01 -16.07
C MET A 261 -0.02 -17.97 -15.89
N ASN A 262 -1.18 -18.41 -15.40
CA ASN A 262 -2.33 -17.52 -15.23
C ASN A 262 -2.22 -16.72 -13.94
N TYR A 263 -1.74 -17.34 -12.86
CA TYR A 263 -1.66 -16.75 -11.53
C TYR A 263 -0.47 -15.77 -11.39
N TYR A 264 0.69 -16.14 -11.94
CA TYR A 264 1.93 -15.37 -11.90
C TYR A 264 2.55 -15.25 -13.31
N PRO A 265 1.92 -14.47 -14.21
CA PRO A 265 2.34 -14.38 -15.61
C PRO A 265 3.73 -13.76 -15.81
N PHE A 266 4.32 -13.13 -14.80
CA PHE A 266 5.65 -12.49 -14.87
C PHE A 266 6.77 -13.40 -15.36
N TYR A 267 6.76 -14.69 -15.01
CA TYR A 267 7.77 -15.64 -15.49
C TYR A 267 7.74 -15.86 -17.01
N TYR A 268 6.59 -15.64 -17.63
CA TYR A 268 6.30 -16.09 -18.99
C TYR A 268 5.87 -14.97 -19.95
N GLN A 269 5.91 -13.71 -19.50
CA GLN A 269 5.39 -12.62 -20.32
C GLN A 269 6.00 -12.66 -21.73
N PRO A 270 5.20 -12.48 -22.79
CA PRO A 270 5.65 -12.65 -24.17
C PRO A 270 6.75 -11.66 -24.61
N LEU A 271 7.10 -10.70 -23.76
CA LEU A 271 8.18 -9.72 -23.91
C LEU A 271 9.31 -9.91 -22.89
N ALA A 272 9.37 -11.07 -22.22
CA ALA A 272 10.30 -11.40 -21.14
C ALA A 272 11.77 -11.03 -21.40
N PRO A 273 12.36 -11.11 -22.62
CA PRO A 273 13.77 -10.77 -22.77
C PRO A 273 14.13 -9.34 -22.30
N ASN A 274 13.18 -8.40 -22.37
CA ASN A 274 13.42 -7.01 -22.00
C ASN A 274 12.98 -6.64 -20.57
N PHE A 275 12.10 -7.43 -19.95
CA PHE A 275 11.52 -7.12 -18.63
C PHE A 275 11.82 -8.18 -17.55
N ASN A 276 11.91 -9.45 -17.95
CA ASN A 276 12.35 -10.56 -17.11
C ASN A 276 13.39 -11.41 -17.88
N PRO A 277 14.64 -10.93 -18.01
CA PRO A 277 15.68 -11.65 -18.77
C PRO A 277 16.02 -13.02 -18.18
N ASN A 278 15.70 -13.24 -16.91
CA ASN A 278 15.96 -14.51 -16.21
C ASN A 278 14.82 -15.54 -16.39
N GLY A 279 13.65 -15.11 -16.88
CA GLY A 279 12.48 -15.97 -17.06
C GLY A 279 12.13 -16.71 -15.77
N LEU A 280 12.06 -18.03 -15.82
CA LEU A 280 11.80 -18.90 -14.67
C LEU A 280 12.91 -18.89 -13.61
N ASN A 281 14.11 -18.38 -13.94
CA ASN A 281 15.20 -18.23 -12.98
C ASN A 281 15.22 -16.83 -12.33
N PHE A 282 14.14 -16.06 -12.47
CA PHE A 282 14.00 -14.81 -11.74
C PHE A 282 14.05 -15.05 -10.23
N VAL A 283 14.73 -14.14 -9.54
CA VAL A 283 14.83 -14.11 -8.07
C VAL A 283 14.62 -12.67 -7.64
N ASP A 284 13.65 -12.44 -6.76
CA ASP A 284 13.49 -11.16 -6.08
C ASP A 284 14.45 -11.07 -4.88
N TYR A 285 15.42 -10.16 -4.97
CA TYR A 285 16.40 -9.95 -3.89
C TYR A 285 15.86 -9.08 -2.74
N GLY A 286 14.64 -8.56 -2.84
CA GLY A 286 14.06 -7.65 -1.85
C GLY A 286 14.94 -6.42 -1.63
N LEU A 287 15.09 -6.00 -0.38
CA LEU A 287 15.96 -4.91 0.05
C LEU A 287 17.42 -5.11 -0.40
N GLY A 288 17.88 -6.35 -0.51
CA GLY A 288 19.21 -6.70 -1.02
C GLY A 288 19.52 -6.24 -2.45
N GLY A 289 18.49 -5.93 -3.24
CA GLY A 289 18.64 -5.33 -4.56
C GLY A 289 19.19 -3.89 -4.51
N ILE A 290 19.03 -3.19 -3.39
CA ILE A 290 19.48 -1.81 -3.19
C ILE A 290 20.47 -1.64 -2.02
N VAL A 291 20.40 -2.50 -1.01
CA VAL A 291 21.30 -2.49 0.16
C VAL A 291 22.07 -3.81 0.25
N PRO A 292 23.39 -3.82 -0.01
CA PRO A 292 24.21 -5.02 0.13
C PRO A 292 24.13 -5.63 1.54
N GLY A 293 23.90 -6.94 1.62
CA GLY A 293 23.79 -7.68 2.88
C GLY A 293 22.35 -7.92 3.34
N GLU A 294 21.36 -7.25 2.76
CA GLU A 294 19.95 -7.35 3.12
C GLU A 294 19.13 -8.25 2.16
N THR A 295 19.82 -9.18 1.45
CA THR A 295 19.20 -10.08 0.47
C THR A 295 18.00 -10.83 1.05
N GLY A 296 16.88 -10.81 0.31
CA GLY A 296 15.65 -11.54 0.62
C GLY A 296 14.72 -10.84 1.61
N LYS A 297 15.17 -9.75 2.25
CA LYS A 297 14.32 -9.03 3.20
C LYS A 297 13.30 -8.15 2.47
N VAL A 298 12.07 -8.14 2.96
CA VAL A 298 10.99 -7.27 2.47
C VAL A 298 10.39 -6.51 3.63
N LYS A 299 9.84 -5.33 3.33
CA LYS A 299 9.22 -4.46 4.33
C LYS A 299 8.05 -5.16 4.99
N VAL A 300 7.95 -5.07 6.32
CA VAL A 300 6.82 -5.56 7.10
C VAL A 300 5.57 -4.76 6.70
N PRO A 301 4.54 -5.38 6.08
CA PRO A 301 3.36 -4.66 5.63
C PRO A 301 2.42 -4.36 6.81
N THR A 302 1.60 -3.32 6.67
CA THR A 302 0.44 -3.13 7.56
C THR A 302 -0.51 -4.33 7.46
N LEU A 303 -1.15 -4.71 8.57
CA LEU A 303 -2.24 -5.69 8.58
C LEU A 303 -3.63 -5.05 8.59
N ARG A 304 -3.73 -3.71 8.50
CA ARG A 304 -5.03 -3.06 8.29
C ARG A 304 -5.60 -3.50 6.94
N ASN A 305 -6.91 -3.78 6.91
CA ASN A 305 -7.62 -4.33 5.75
C ASN A 305 -7.13 -5.69 5.24
N VAL A 306 -6.23 -6.40 5.95
CA VAL A 306 -5.62 -7.63 5.44
C VAL A 306 -6.63 -8.74 5.09
N ALA A 307 -7.83 -8.74 5.66
CA ALA A 307 -8.85 -9.74 5.31
C ALA A 307 -9.49 -9.55 3.91
N ILE A 308 -9.26 -8.41 3.26
CA ILE A 308 -9.84 -8.07 1.95
C ILE A 308 -8.79 -7.75 0.87
N THR A 309 -7.50 -7.99 1.14
CA THR A 309 -6.38 -7.64 0.25
C THR A 309 -5.62 -8.88 -0.21
N SER A 310 -6.31 -10.00 -0.46
CA SER A 310 -5.67 -11.20 -1.00
C SER A 310 -5.28 -11.01 -2.48
N PRO A 311 -4.27 -11.73 -2.99
CA PRO A 311 -3.42 -12.69 -2.28
C PRO A 311 -2.31 -12.03 -1.44
N TYR A 312 -1.53 -12.83 -0.71
CA TYR A 312 -0.67 -12.37 0.37
C TYR A 312 0.82 -12.56 0.10
N MET A 313 1.64 -11.79 0.83
CA MET A 313 3.09 -11.63 0.68
C MET A 313 3.49 -10.78 -0.53
N HIS A 314 4.77 -10.37 -0.57
CA HIS A 314 5.33 -9.52 -1.62
C HIS A 314 5.13 -10.07 -3.04
N ASN A 315 5.00 -11.39 -3.19
CA ASN A 315 4.82 -12.08 -4.46
C ASN A 315 3.43 -12.72 -4.61
N GLY A 316 2.51 -12.55 -3.65
CA GLY A 316 1.18 -13.17 -3.71
C GLY A 316 1.19 -14.70 -3.56
N ALA A 317 2.21 -15.31 -2.94
CA ALA A 317 2.34 -16.77 -2.86
C ALA A 317 1.20 -17.51 -2.14
N PHE A 318 0.44 -16.82 -1.28
CA PHE A 318 -0.64 -17.43 -0.49
C PHE A 318 -1.98 -16.79 -0.80
N THR A 319 -3.05 -17.59 -0.83
CA THR A 319 -4.39 -17.10 -1.23
C THR A 319 -5.32 -16.84 -0.04
N THR A 320 -4.98 -17.34 1.15
CA THR A 320 -5.79 -17.18 2.36
C THR A 320 -4.96 -16.73 3.56
N LEU A 321 -5.56 -15.94 4.47
CA LEU A 321 -4.92 -15.58 5.74
C LEU A 321 -4.56 -16.82 6.57
N LYS A 322 -5.39 -17.86 6.50
CA LYS A 322 -5.14 -19.13 7.18
C LYS A 322 -3.85 -19.77 6.69
N GLU A 323 -3.61 -19.79 5.39
CA GLU A 323 -2.38 -20.30 4.78
C GLU A 323 -1.16 -19.48 5.21
N VAL A 324 -1.29 -18.15 5.25
CA VAL A 324 -0.24 -17.26 5.79
C VAL A 324 0.10 -17.63 7.24
N VAL A 325 -0.89 -17.68 8.13
CA VAL A 325 -0.68 -18.01 9.55
C VAL A 325 -0.10 -19.42 9.70
N HIS A 326 -0.55 -20.37 8.89
CA HIS A 326 -0.02 -21.72 8.89
C HIS A 326 1.45 -21.76 8.46
N PHE A 327 1.84 -21.00 7.43
CA PHE A 327 3.24 -20.85 7.02
C PHE A 327 4.13 -20.32 8.16
N TYR A 328 3.72 -19.24 8.84
CA TYR A 328 4.44 -18.75 10.01
C TYR A 328 4.56 -19.81 11.12
N ASN A 329 3.52 -20.63 11.30
CA ASN A 329 3.46 -21.64 12.35
C ASN A 329 4.35 -22.86 12.08
N THR A 330 4.48 -23.28 10.81
CA THR A 330 4.99 -24.62 10.49
C THR A 330 6.20 -24.66 9.57
N ARG A 331 6.68 -23.54 9.00
CA ARG A 331 7.76 -23.60 7.98
C ARG A 331 9.05 -24.28 8.44
N ASP A 332 9.37 -24.19 9.73
CA ASP A 332 10.57 -24.75 10.35
C ASP A 332 10.26 -26.03 11.17
N VAL A 333 9.02 -26.53 11.14
CA VAL A 333 8.61 -27.78 11.81
C VAL A 333 9.13 -29.00 11.03
N PRO A 334 9.90 -29.91 11.65
CA PRO A 334 10.41 -31.09 10.95
C PRO A 334 9.32 -31.99 10.38
N GLY A 335 9.34 -32.19 9.07
CA GLY A 335 8.42 -33.08 8.36
C GLY A 335 7.23 -32.38 7.69
N GLU A 336 6.99 -31.10 8.00
CA GLU A 336 6.14 -30.23 7.19
C GLU A 336 6.88 -29.87 5.91
N VAL A 337 6.16 -29.84 4.78
CA VAL A 337 6.77 -29.71 3.45
C VAL A 337 6.32 -28.40 2.82
N TRP A 338 7.09 -27.35 3.10
CA TRP A 338 7.07 -26.13 2.32
C TRP A 338 8.14 -26.19 1.22
N PRO A 339 7.91 -25.58 0.05
CA PRO A 339 8.98 -25.38 -0.91
C PRO A 339 10.11 -24.54 -0.29
N ALA A 340 11.32 -24.66 -0.85
CA ALA A 340 12.45 -23.88 -0.37
C ALA A 340 12.18 -22.37 -0.52
N PRO A 341 12.70 -21.54 0.39
CA PRO A 341 12.69 -20.08 0.24
C PRO A 341 13.22 -19.64 -1.12
N GLU A 342 12.63 -18.61 -1.71
CA GLU A 342 13.16 -17.98 -2.93
C GLU A 342 14.59 -17.47 -2.69
N VAL A 343 14.80 -16.84 -1.54
CA VAL A 343 16.09 -16.42 -1.03
C VAL A 343 16.32 -17.03 0.35
N GLY A 344 17.30 -17.92 0.46
CA GLY A 344 17.68 -18.57 1.73
C GLY A 344 18.62 -17.72 2.61
N GLU A 345 19.20 -16.66 2.08
CA GLU A 345 20.02 -15.71 2.86
C GLU A 345 19.14 -14.89 3.81
N ASN A 346 19.64 -14.58 5.01
CA ASN A 346 18.97 -13.73 6.00
C ASN A 346 17.59 -14.20 6.48
N VAL A 347 17.17 -15.44 6.20
CA VAL A 347 15.89 -15.98 6.69
C VAL A 347 15.86 -15.93 8.23
N ASN A 348 14.89 -15.22 8.81
CA ASN A 348 14.74 -15.10 10.25
C ASN A 348 14.21 -16.43 10.82
N THR A 349 15.10 -17.18 11.48
CA THR A 349 14.79 -18.44 12.19
C THR A 349 14.80 -18.28 13.71
N ASP A 350 14.95 -17.06 14.21
CA ASP A 350 15.04 -16.77 15.65
C ASP A 350 13.66 -16.55 16.27
N GLU A 351 12.74 -15.93 15.55
CA GLU A 351 11.47 -15.42 16.10
C GLU A 351 10.22 -16.16 15.61
N LEU A 352 10.34 -16.92 14.51
CA LEU A 352 9.22 -17.47 13.74
C LEU A 352 9.55 -18.86 13.18
N GLY A 353 8.52 -19.58 12.71
CA GLY A 353 8.66 -20.80 11.90
C GLY A 353 8.34 -22.14 12.57
N ASP A 354 8.39 -22.20 13.91
CA ASP A 354 7.81 -23.28 14.72
C ASP A 354 7.10 -22.68 15.95
N LEU A 355 5.89 -22.16 15.72
CA LEU A 355 5.14 -21.43 16.76
C LEU A 355 4.34 -22.37 17.68
N GLY A 356 4.24 -23.64 17.31
CA GLY A 356 3.47 -24.66 18.02
C GLY A 356 2.00 -24.28 18.23
N LEU A 357 1.40 -23.53 17.31
CA LEU A 357 -0.02 -23.22 17.30
C LEU A 357 -0.81 -24.46 16.87
N THR A 358 -1.93 -24.72 17.53
CA THR A 358 -2.93 -25.66 17.05
C THR A 358 -3.74 -25.03 15.92
N ASP A 359 -4.37 -25.84 15.07
CA ASP A 359 -5.31 -25.38 14.03
C ASP A 359 -6.33 -24.32 14.53
N GLY A 360 -7.08 -24.62 15.59
CA GLY A 360 -8.02 -23.65 16.18
C GLY A 360 -7.38 -22.49 16.96
N GLN A 361 -6.04 -22.40 17.04
CA GLN A 361 -5.33 -21.19 17.49
C GLN A 361 -4.97 -20.31 16.30
N GLU A 362 -4.56 -20.90 15.18
CA GLU A 362 -4.40 -20.19 13.91
C GLU A 362 -5.72 -19.54 13.50
N ASP A 363 -6.85 -20.27 13.57
CA ASP A 363 -8.18 -19.73 13.25
C ASP A 363 -8.54 -18.53 14.11
N ALA A 364 -8.18 -18.58 15.40
CA ALA A 364 -8.44 -17.48 16.31
C ALA A 364 -7.61 -16.23 15.92
N ILE A 365 -6.35 -16.41 15.47
CA ILE A 365 -5.52 -15.31 14.96
C ILE A 365 -6.14 -14.73 13.69
N VAL A 366 -6.59 -15.57 12.76
CA VAL A 366 -7.31 -15.12 11.55
C VAL A 366 -8.56 -14.31 11.93
N ALA A 367 -9.39 -14.82 12.84
CA ALA A 367 -10.58 -14.11 13.33
C ALA A 367 -10.24 -12.76 13.98
N PHE A 368 -9.06 -12.62 14.60
CA PHE A 368 -8.58 -11.32 15.07
C PHE A 368 -8.19 -10.39 13.92
N MET A 369 -7.45 -10.88 12.91
CA MET A 369 -7.05 -10.07 11.76
C MET A 369 -8.25 -9.59 10.93
N GLU A 370 -9.35 -10.35 10.88
CA GLU A 370 -10.62 -9.91 10.29
C GLU A 370 -11.23 -8.68 10.98
N THR A 371 -10.86 -8.41 12.23
CA THR A 371 -11.33 -7.21 12.95
C THR A 371 -10.63 -5.93 12.52
N LEU A 372 -9.58 -6.04 11.69
CA LEU A 372 -8.73 -4.93 11.23
C LEU A 372 -9.22 -4.31 9.91
N THR A 373 -10.34 -4.78 9.38
CA THR A 373 -10.98 -4.24 8.16
C THR A 373 -11.79 -3.00 8.49
N ASP A 374 -11.54 -1.92 7.75
CA ASP A 374 -12.28 -0.66 7.81
C ASP A 374 -13.75 -0.80 7.41
N GLY A 375 -14.57 0.16 7.85
CA GLY A 375 -16.00 0.23 7.52
C GLY A 375 -16.92 -0.59 8.44
N TYR A 376 -16.43 -0.99 9.62
CA TYR A 376 -17.25 -1.58 10.69
C TYR A 376 -18.13 -0.51 11.35
#